data_AF-A0A7V6I528-F1
#
_entry.id   AF-A0A7V6I528-F1
#
_cell.length_a   1.000
_cell.length_b   1.000
_cell.length_c   1.000
_cell.angle_alpha   90.00
_cell.angle_beta   90.00
_cell.angle_gamma   90.00
#
_symmetry.space_group_name_H-M   'P 1'
#
loop_
_entity.id
_entity.type
_entity.pdbx_description
1 polymer ?
#
loop_
_entity_poly.entity_id
_entity_poly.type
_entity_poly.pdbx_seq_one_letter_code
_entity_poly.pdbx_strand_id
1 'polypeptide(L)'
;IAGTGLKLLQWLYIDMQMGLTRLSAIYGSFAAIPLLIVWLQASWLLILLGAELSFANQNLSNYEQEAEALDISNFQKKTLSVLVLQRIIKNFALGENAISSSELSKYFNIPVRLVRDIIKNLLEVGLVSQIHIDRRDKESFFQPAVDINMITVGLVLSKLDRQGDDKRLTIKNKDYEVIVDMLKKHDKQAFKNDFNVLVKDL
;
A
#
# COMPACT_ATOMS: atom_id res chain seq x y z
N ILE A 1 21.85 4.08 17.43
CA ILE A 1 20.90 3.97 18.56
C ILE A 1 21.01 2.60 19.23
N ALA A 2 20.67 1.50 18.57
CA ALA A 2 20.79 0.15 19.16
C ALA A 2 22.20 -0.21 19.65
N GLY A 3 23.25 0.13 18.86
CA GLY A 3 24.65 -0.08 19.27
C GLY A 3 25.05 0.71 20.51
N THR A 4 24.54 1.93 20.68
CA THR A 4 24.79 2.77 21.88
C THR A 4 24.08 2.18 23.10
N GLY A 5 22.85 1.68 22.94
CA GLY A 5 22.11 0.99 24.00
C GLY A 5 22.82 -0.27 24.48
N LEU A 6 23.35 -1.08 23.56
CA LEU A 6 24.13 -2.28 23.92
C LEU A 6 25.41 -1.94 24.69
N LYS A 7 26.07 -0.81 24.38
CA LYS A 7 27.26 -0.36 25.12
C LYS A 7 26.94 0.06 26.56
N LEU A 8 25.81 0.76 26.75
CA LEU A 8 25.33 1.10 28.09
C LEU A 8 24.94 -0.15 28.88
N LEU A 9 24.27 -1.11 28.24
CA LEU A 9 23.91 -2.38 28.86
C LEU A 9 25.15 -3.21 29.22
N GLN A 10 26.18 -3.21 28.37
CA GLN A 10 27.47 -3.87 28.65
C GLN A 10 28.16 -3.24 29.86
N TRP A 11 28.17 -1.92 29.97
CA TRP A 11 28.75 -1.21 31.12
C TRP A 11 28.01 -1.56 32.42
N LEU A 12 26.67 -1.53 32.41
CA LEU A 12 25.84 -1.90 33.55
C LEU A 12 26.06 -3.34 34.01
N TYR A 13 26.19 -4.27 33.06
CA TYR A 13 26.48 -5.67 33.36
C TYR A 13 27.82 -5.85 34.08
N ILE A 14 28.87 -5.19 33.59
CA ILE A 14 30.20 -5.25 34.19
C ILE A 14 30.16 -4.69 35.63
N ASP A 15 29.50 -3.55 35.84
CA ASP A 15 29.36 -2.94 37.16
C ASP A 15 28.61 -3.85 38.15
N MET A 16 27.47 -4.40 37.74
CA MET A 16 26.70 -5.35 38.54
C MET A 16 27.49 -6.63 38.86
N GLN A 17 28.25 -7.16 37.89
CA GLN A 17 29.08 -8.34 38.09
C GLN A 17 30.21 -8.09 39.09
N MET A 18 30.85 -6.92 39.04
CA MET A 18 31.87 -6.52 40.01
C MET A 18 31.27 -6.33 41.41
N GLY A 19 30.09 -5.72 41.52
CA GLY A 19 29.40 -5.53 42.80
C GLY A 19 29.02 -6.84 43.48
N LEU A 20 28.44 -7.79 42.73
CA LEU A 20 28.05 -9.11 43.25
C LEU A 20 29.26 -9.96 43.69
N THR A 21 30.38 -9.84 42.97
CA THR A 21 31.63 -10.56 43.31
C THR A 21 32.24 -10.05 44.63
N ARG A 22 32.02 -8.78 44.98
CA ARG A 22 32.49 -8.17 46.25
C ARG A 22 31.68 -8.59 47.48
N LEU A 23 30.41 -8.96 47.30
CA LEU A 23 29.51 -9.32 48.41
C LEU A 23 29.76 -10.71 48.97
N SER A 24 30.17 -11.68 48.15
CA SER A 24 30.66 -13.00 48.59
C SER A 24 31.19 -13.82 47.42
N ALA A 25 32.40 -14.36 47.51
CA ALA A 25 33.06 -15.07 46.40
C ALA A 25 32.28 -16.31 45.90
N ILE A 26 31.59 -17.03 46.79
CA ILE A 26 30.80 -18.22 46.46
C ILE A 26 29.48 -17.84 45.80
N TYR A 27 28.77 -16.85 46.35
CA TYR A 27 27.47 -16.40 45.81
C TYR A 27 27.63 -15.54 44.55
N GLY A 28 28.74 -14.82 44.41
CA GLY A 28 29.07 -14.04 43.21
C GLY A 28 29.28 -14.92 41.98
N SER A 29 29.95 -16.07 42.12
CA SER A 29 30.13 -17.00 41.00
C SER A 29 28.83 -17.67 40.58
N PHE A 30 27.94 -17.99 41.52
CA PHE A 30 26.62 -18.54 41.20
C PHE A 30 25.71 -17.48 40.55
N ALA A 31 25.75 -16.23 41.03
CA ALA A 31 24.96 -15.12 40.50
C ALA A 31 25.40 -14.66 39.09
N ALA A 32 26.60 -15.01 38.65
CA ALA A 32 27.11 -14.68 37.33
C ALA A 32 26.26 -15.30 36.20
N ILE A 33 25.76 -16.53 36.36
CA ILE A 33 24.97 -17.23 35.35
C ILE A 33 23.58 -16.57 35.18
N PRO A 34 22.76 -16.38 36.24
CA PRO A 34 21.50 -15.65 36.15
C PRO A 34 21.67 -14.23 35.58
N LEU A 35 22.72 -13.52 36.01
CA LEU A 35 23.00 -12.16 35.52
C LEU A 35 23.34 -12.16 34.02
N LEU A 36 24.11 -13.14 33.56
CA LEU A 36 24.42 -13.30 32.14
C LEU A 36 23.16 -13.60 31.31
N ILE A 37 22.24 -14.42 31.82
CA ILE A 37 20.96 -14.70 31.15
C ILE A 37 20.12 -13.42 31.04
N VAL A 38 20.02 -12.61 32.11
CA VAL A 38 19.31 -11.32 32.08
C VAL A 38 19.94 -10.36 31.09
N TRP A 39 21.28 -10.28 31.07
CA TRP A 39 22.01 -9.43 30.13
C TRP A 39 21.79 -9.84 28.67
N LEU A 40 21.79 -11.16 28.40
CA LEU A 40 21.54 -11.68 27.06
C LEU A 40 20.10 -11.41 26.62
N GLN A 41 19.11 -11.61 27.50
CA GLN A 41 17.71 -11.27 27.25
C GLN A 41 17.53 -9.78 26.93
N ALA A 42 18.13 -8.90 27.73
CA ALA A 42 18.08 -7.46 27.51
C ALA A 42 18.77 -7.04 26.20
N SER A 43 19.84 -7.72 25.82
CA SER A 43 20.54 -7.49 24.56
C SER A 43 19.67 -7.83 23.36
N TRP A 44 19.00 -8.98 23.37
CA TRP A 44 18.05 -9.36 22.32
C TRP A 44 16.89 -8.38 22.20
N LEU A 45 16.34 -7.93 23.33
CA LEU A 45 15.25 -6.95 23.34
C LEU A 45 15.69 -5.61 22.72
N LEU A 46 16.91 -5.14 23.04
CA LEU A 46 17.47 -3.93 22.44
C LEU A 46 17.70 -4.07 20.92
N ILE A 47 18.14 -5.24 20.46
CA ILE A 47 18.33 -5.52 19.03
C ILE A 47 16.98 -5.50 18.32
N LEU A 48 15.97 -6.19 18.85
CA LEU A 48 14.62 -6.23 18.29
C LEU A 48 13.97 -4.84 18.27
N LEU A 49 14.10 -4.08 19.37
CA LEU A 49 13.61 -2.70 19.44
C LEU A 49 14.33 -1.80 18.43
N GLY A 50 15.63 -2.00 18.22
CA GLY A 50 16.38 -1.31 17.16
C GLY A 50 15.90 -1.65 15.75
N ALA A 51 15.56 -2.92 15.50
CA ALA A 51 15.01 -3.37 14.22
C ALA A 51 13.61 -2.79 13.99
N GLU A 52 12.75 -2.81 15.00
CA GLU A 52 11.41 -2.21 14.97
C GLU A 52 11.48 -0.69 14.77
N LEU A 53 12.39 0.00 15.46
CA LEU A 53 12.60 1.44 15.28
C LEU A 53 13.14 1.77 13.88
N SER A 54 14.00 0.91 13.32
CA SER A 54 14.49 1.09 11.95
C SER A 54 13.38 0.87 10.93
N PHE A 55 12.55 -0.16 11.12
CA PHE A 55 11.37 -0.41 10.31
C PHE A 55 10.39 0.75 10.41
N ALA A 56 10.08 1.20 11.63
CA ALA A 56 9.23 2.35 11.88
C ALA A 56 9.80 3.60 11.21
N ASN A 57 11.09 3.92 11.36
CA ASN A 57 11.70 5.09 10.73
C ASN A 57 11.69 5.03 9.19
N GLN A 58 11.94 3.85 8.60
CA GLN A 58 11.84 3.66 7.15
C GLN A 58 10.40 3.76 6.65
N ASN A 59 9.42 3.42 7.49
CA ASN A 59 8.01 3.39 7.13
C ASN A 59 7.23 4.65 7.55
N LEU A 60 7.72 5.45 8.52
CA LEU A 60 7.06 6.66 9.05
C LEU A 60 7.05 7.79 8.02
N SER A 61 8.10 7.92 7.20
CA SER A 61 8.11 8.85 6.05
C SER A 61 7.00 8.54 5.04
N ASN A 62 6.49 7.31 5.03
CA ASN A 62 5.37 6.91 4.19
C ASN A 62 4.05 6.98 4.98
N TYR A 63 4.02 6.65 6.28
CA TYR A 63 2.79 6.36 7.00
C TYR A 63 1.89 7.58 7.31
N GLU A 64 2.44 8.71 7.76
CA GLU A 64 1.62 9.87 8.16
C GLU A 64 1.03 10.61 6.96
N GLN A 65 1.71 10.62 5.81
CA GLN A 65 1.16 11.19 4.56
C GLN A 65 0.22 10.21 3.83
N GLU A 66 0.36 8.90 4.05
CA GLU A 66 -0.41 7.87 3.33
C GLU A 66 -1.79 7.55 3.94
N ALA A 67 -1.97 7.73 5.25
CA ALA A 67 -3.26 7.47 5.90
C ALA A 67 -4.30 8.56 5.59
N GLU A 68 -3.87 9.82 5.59
CA GLU A 68 -4.73 10.98 5.29
C GLU A 68 -5.02 11.09 3.78
N ALA A 69 -4.09 10.64 2.92
CA ALA A 69 -4.28 10.61 1.46
C ALA A 69 -5.36 9.61 0.98
N LEU A 70 -5.84 8.72 1.85
CA LEU A 70 -6.96 7.82 1.52
C LEU A 70 -8.33 8.47 1.76
N ASP A 71 -8.41 9.57 2.50
CA ASP A 71 -9.65 10.32 2.75
C ASP A 71 -9.91 11.36 1.65
N ILE A 72 -9.80 10.93 0.40
CA ILE A 72 -10.14 11.74 -0.77
C ILE A 72 -11.58 11.52 -1.17
N SER A 73 -12.20 12.56 -1.73
CA SER A 73 -13.56 12.44 -2.27
C SER A 73 -13.64 11.35 -3.34
N ASN A 74 -14.80 10.69 -3.45
CA ASN A 74 -15.05 9.72 -4.52
C ASN A 74 -14.82 10.33 -5.92
N PHE A 75 -15.09 11.63 -6.09
CA PHE A 75 -14.81 12.35 -7.33
C PHE A 75 -13.32 12.40 -7.63
N GLN A 76 -12.48 12.80 -6.66
CA GLN A 76 -11.02 12.76 -6.82
C GLN A 76 -10.50 11.35 -7.07
N LYS A 77 -11.04 10.34 -6.37
CA LYS A 77 -10.64 8.95 -6.58
C LYS A 77 -10.93 8.48 -8.01
N LYS A 78 -12.09 8.83 -8.56
CA LYS A 78 -12.46 8.58 -9.97
C LYS A 78 -11.51 9.31 -10.93
N THR A 79 -11.27 10.59 -10.71
CA THR A 79 -10.36 11.40 -11.54
C THR A 79 -8.96 10.80 -11.57
N LEU A 80 -8.40 10.47 -10.41
CA LEU A 80 -7.08 9.85 -10.31
C LEU A 80 -7.05 8.45 -10.94
N SER A 81 -8.14 7.69 -10.84
CA SER A 81 -8.23 6.37 -11.49
C SER A 81 -8.15 6.47 -13.01
N VAL A 82 -8.86 7.43 -13.60
CA VAL A 82 -8.78 7.70 -15.05
C VAL A 82 -7.38 8.20 -15.44
N LEU A 83 -6.79 9.10 -14.64
CA LEU A 83 -5.46 9.67 -14.88
C LEU A 83 -4.35 8.59 -14.83
N VAL A 84 -4.39 7.72 -13.83
CA VAL A 84 -3.46 6.60 -13.67
C VAL A 84 -3.60 5.62 -14.84
N LEU A 85 -4.84 5.27 -15.21
CA LEU A 85 -5.11 4.39 -16.35
C LEU A 85 -4.62 5.01 -17.67
N GLN A 86 -4.87 6.30 -17.89
CA GLN A 86 -4.37 7.03 -19.05
C GLN A 86 -2.86 6.95 -19.17
N ARG A 87 -2.12 7.12 -18.07
CA ARG A 87 -0.65 7.02 -18.10
C ARG A 87 -0.18 5.62 -18.46
N ILE A 88 -0.80 4.58 -17.89
CA ILE A 88 -0.52 3.18 -18.23
C ILE A 88 -0.80 2.92 -19.73
N ILE A 89 -1.92 3.42 -20.24
CA ILE A 89 -2.30 3.29 -21.66
C ILE A 89 -1.32 4.03 -22.57
N LYS A 90 -0.89 5.25 -22.22
CA LYS A 90 0.07 6.02 -23.02
C LYS A 90 1.42 5.31 -23.13
N ASN A 91 1.95 4.78 -22.02
CA ASN A 91 3.17 3.99 -22.03
C ASN A 91 3.03 2.77 -22.96
N PHE A 92 1.92 2.05 -22.85
CA PHE A 92 1.65 0.89 -23.70
C PHE A 92 1.51 1.27 -25.19
N ALA A 93 0.79 2.35 -25.50
CA ALA A 93 0.57 2.80 -26.87
C ALA A 93 1.86 3.30 -27.55
N LEU A 94 2.78 3.87 -26.78
CA LEU A 94 4.10 4.31 -27.25
C LEU A 94 5.11 3.16 -27.37
N GLY A 95 4.76 1.94 -26.92
CA GLY A 95 5.68 0.81 -26.87
C GLY A 95 6.77 0.96 -25.81
N GLU A 96 6.56 1.83 -24.82
CA GLU A 96 7.45 1.97 -23.66
C GLU A 96 7.27 0.79 -22.69
N ASN A 97 8.22 0.66 -21.76
CA ASN A 97 8.10 -0.33 -20.69
C ASN A 97 6.85 -0.07 -19.85
N ALA A 98 6.28 -1.17 -19.35
CA ALA A 98 5.20 -1.10 -18.36
C ALA A 98 5.65 -0.32 -17.13
N ILE A 99 4.70 0.38 -16.50
CA ILE A 99 5.00 1.35 -15.44
C ILE A 99 4.69 0.75 -14.07
N SER A 100 5.52 1.06 -13.07
CA SER A 100 5.36 0.60 -11.69
C SER A 100 4.52 1.57 -10.84
N SER A 101 3.99 1.09 -9.71
CA SER A 101 3.26 1.94 -8.77
C SER A 101 4.11 3.08 -8.20
N SER A 102 5.42 2.83 -8.03
CA SER A 102 6.38 3.80 -7.52
C SER A 102 6.71 4.88 -8.56
N GLU A 103 6.78 4.50 -9.84
CA GLU A 103 6.97 5.44 -10.96
C GLU A 103 5.76 6.33 -11.16
N LEU A 104 4.54 5.76 -11.12
CA LEU A 104 3.28 6.52 -11.16
C LEU A 104 3.17 7.51 -10.00
N SER A 105 3.54 7.08 -8.79
CA SER A 105 3.58 7.92 -7.59
C SER A 105 4.50 9.13 -7.77
N LYS A 106 5.72 8.90 -8.24
CA LYS A 106 6.69 9.97 -8.53
C LYS A 106 6.20 10.91 -9.65
N TYR A 107 5.61 10.34 -10.71
CA TYR A 107 5.15 11.12 -11.86
C TYR A 107 4.02 12.09 -11.50
N PHE A 108 3.03 11.63 -10.72
CA PHE A 108 1.90 12.45 -10.31
C PHE A 108 2.14 13.22 -9.00
N ASN A 109 3.26 12.98 -8.32
CA ASN A 109 3.55 13.51 -6.99
C ASN A 109 2.44 13.17 -5.97
N ILE A 110 2.00 11.91 -5.98
CA ILE A 110 0.92 11.38 -5.12
C ILE A 110 1.49 10.24 -4.28
N PRO A 111 1.06 10.06 -3.01
CA PRO A 111 1.51 8.94 -2.17
C PRO A 111 1.33 7.58 -2.84
N VAL A 112 2.37 6.74 -2.78
CA VAL A 112 2.40 5.44 -3.47
C VAL A 112 1.27 4.51 -3.02
N ARG A 113 0.84 4.62 -1.77
CA ARG A 113 -0.31 3.85 -1.24
C ARG A 113 -1.62 4.20 -1.94
N LEU A 114 -1.87 5.48 -2.24
CA LEU A 114 -3.08 5.89 -2.96
C LEU A 114 -3.05 5.36 -4.40
N VAL A 115 -1.89 5.44 -5.06
CA VAL A 115 -1.68 4.85 -6.39
C VAL A 115 -1.91 3.34 -6.36
N ARG A 116 -1.39 2.63 -5.35
CA ARG A 116 -1.61 1.19 -5.18
C ARG A 116 -3.09 0.85 -4.96
N ASP A 117 -3.82 1.64 -4.19
CA ASP A 117 -5.26 1.44 -3.99
C ASP A 117 -6.04 1.63 -5.29
N ILE A 118 -5.72 2.68 -6.06
CA ILE A 118 -6.30 2.93 -7.38
C ILE A 118 -6.01 1.77 -8.33
N ILE A 119 -4.75 1.33 -8.42
CA ILE A 119 -4.34 0.22 -9.28
C ILE A 119 -5.05 -1.08 -8.86
N LYS A 120 -5.17 -1.33 -7.56
CA LYS A 120 -5.91 -2.48 -7.04
C LYS A 120 -7.35 -2.49 -7.55
N ASN A 121 -8.05 -1.36 -7.48
CA ASN A 121 -9.42 -1.25 -8.01
C ASN A 121 -9.45 -1.50 -9.53
N LEU A 122 -8.49 -0.94 -10.28
CA LEU A 122 -8.37 -1.15 -11.73
C LEU A 122 -8.07 -2.61 -12.12
N LEU A 123 -7.29 -3.32 -11.30
CA LEU A 123 -7.02 -4.76 -11.45
C LEU A 123 -8.30 -5.57 -11.20
N GLU A 124 -9.02 -5.29 -10.11
CA GLU A 124 -10.25 -6.00 -9.73
C GLU A 124 -11.34 -5.87 -10.80
N VAL A 125 -11.47 -4.70 -11.44
CA VAL A 125 -12.44 -4.50 -12.53
C VAL A 125 -11.92 -4.92 -13.92
N GLY A 126 -10.70 -5.47 -13.97
CA GLY A 126 -10.07 -6.01 -15.19
C GLY A 126 -9.80 -4.95 -16.26
N LEU A 127 -9.41 -3.74 -15.87
CA LEU A 127 -8.94 -2.69 -16.81
C LEU A 127 -7.43 -2.71 -16.96
N VAL A 128 -6.72 -3.16 -15.94
CA VAL A 128 -5.26 -3.27 -15.88
C VAL A 128 -4.88 -4.72 -15.58
N SER A 129 -3.73 -5.15 -16.08
CA SER A 129 -3.10 -6.43 -15.75
C SER A 129 -1.71 -6.20 -15.17
N GLN A 130 -1.33 -7.07 -14.24
CA GLN A 130 -0.05 -7.04 -13.56
C GLN A 130 0.95 -7.92 -14.31
N ILE A 131 2.16 -7.41 -14.54
CA ILE A 131 3.27 -8.14 -15.13
C ILE A 131 4.50 -8.09 -14.22
N HIS A 132 5.36 -9.09 -14.37
CA HIS A 132 6.64 -9.20 -13.69
C HIS A 132 7.73 -9.31 -14.76
N ILE A 133 8.68 -8.37 -14.76
CA ILE A 133 9.72 -8.28 -15.80
C ILE A 133 10.88 -9.24 -15.46
N ASP A 134 11.41 -9.23 -14.24
CA ASP A 134 12.32 -10.26 -13.72
C ASP A 134 11.68 -11.04 -12.56
N ARG A 135 12.03 -12.33 -12.41
CA ARG A 135 11.69 -13.14 -11.23
C ARG A 135 12.26 -12.58 -9.93
N ARG A 136 13.25 -11.70 -10.01
CA ARG A 136 13.89 -11.01 -8.88
C ARG A 136 13.35 -9.61 -8.61
N ASP A 137 12.49 -9.08 -9.48
CA ASP A 137 11.90 -7.78 -9.24
C ASP A 137 10.94 -7.85 -8.05
N LYS A 138 11.20 -6.97 -7.08
CA LYS A 138 10.29 -6.76 -5.94
C LYS A 138 9.10 -5.89 -6.32
N GLU A 139 9.16 -5.20 -7.46
CA GLU A 139 8.11 -4.34 -7.95
C GLU A 139 7.31 -5.01 -9.08
N SER A 140 6.01 -4.73 -9.05
CA SER A 140 5.08 -5.15 -10.09
C SER A 140 4.82 -4.01 -11.05
N PHE A 141 4.69 -4.36 -12.32
CA PHE A 141 4.45 -3.43 -13.40
C PHE A 141 3.05 -3.64 -13.97
N PHE A 142 2.51 -2.61 -14.62
CA PHE A 142 1.12 -2.57 -15.03
C PHE A 142 0.97 -2.23 -16.50
N GLN A 143 0.07 -2.94 -17.18
CA GLN A 143 -0.31 -2.71 -18.57
C GLN A 143 -1.83 -2.83 -18.74
N PRO A 144 -2.44 -2.28 -19.79
CA PRO A 144 -3.88 -2.44 -20.04
C PRO A 144 -4.25 -3.93 -20.17
N ALA A 145 -5.37 -4.34 -19.57
CA ALA A 145 -5.88 -5.72 -19.67
C ALA A 145 -6.82 -5.93 -20.89
N VAL A 146 -7.26 -4.83 -21.49
CA VAL A 146 -8.20 -4.80 -22.61
C VAL A 146 -7.68 -3.85 -23.69
N ASP A 147 -8.22 -3.98 -24.91
CA ASP A 147 -7.86 -3.11 -26.02
C ASP A 147 -8.06 -1.63 -25.65
N ILE A 148 -6.99 -0.85 -25.75
CA ILE A 148 -6.95 0.59 -25.46
C ILE A 148 -7.93 1.40 -26.31
N ASN A 149 -8.33 0.89 -27.47
CA ASN A 149 -9.29 1.53 -28.38
C ASN A 149 -10.75 1.36 -27.93
N MET A 150 -11.00 0.55 -26.89
CA MET A 150 -12.33 0.34 -26.33
C MET A 150 -12.51 0.97 -24.95
N ILE A 151 -11.43 1.51 -24.36
CA ILE A 151 -11.46 2.07 -23.00
C ILE A 151 -11.93 3.53 -23.08
N THR A 152 -13.20 3.77 -22.80
CA THR A 152 -13.75 5.13 -22.65
C THR A 152 -13.83 5.56 -21.18
N VAL A 153 -13.89 6.87 -20.93
CA VAL A 153 -14.07 7.39 -19.56
C VAL A 153 -15.33 6.81 -18.91
N GLY A 154 -16.46 6.77 -19.63
CA GLY A 154 -17.70 6.18 -19.13
C GLY A 154 -17.57 4.70 -18.78
N LEU A 155 -16.82 3.92 -19.57
CA LEU A 155 -16.55 2.51 -19.27
C LEU A 155 -15.78 2.38 -17.95
N VAL A 156 -14.72 3.17 -17.77
CA VAL A 156 -13.90 3.13 -16.56
C VAL A 156 -14.73 3.45 -15.33
N LEU A 157 -15.49 4.55 -15.36
CA LEU A 157 -16.33 4.96 -14.25
C LEU A 157 -17.40 3.92 -13.92
N SER A 158 -18.09 3.38 -14.93
CA SER A 158 -19.10 2.36 -14.74
C SER A 158 -18.55 1.07 -14.12
N LYS A 159 -17.33 0.68 -14.49
CA LYS A 159 -16.66 -0.50 -13.97
C LYS A 159 -16.25 -0.30 -12.51
N LEU A 160 -15.70 0.87 -12.18
CA LEU A 160 -15.33 1.23 -10.81
C LEU A 160 -16.56 1.37 -9.89
N ASP A 161 -17.66 1.94 -10.39
CA ASP A 161 -18.89 2.11 -9.60
C ASP A 161 -19.60 0.80 -9.29
N ARG A 162 -19.41 -0.23 -10.13
CA ARG A 162 -19.97 -1.58 -9.94
C ARG A 162 -18.97 -2.54 -9.29
N GLN A 163 -17.90 -2.02 -8.71
CA GLN A 163 -16.93 -2.81 -7.98
C GLN A 163 -17.58 -3.36 -6.71
N GLY A 164 -17.73 -4.69 -6.63
CA GLY A 164 -18.33 -5.37 -5.50
C GLY A 164 -19.31 -6.48 -5.91
N ASP A 165 -19.90 -7.14 -4.92
CA ASP A 165 -20.91 -8.18 -5.15
C ASP A 165 -22.32 -7.60 -4.97
N ASP A 166 -22.90 -7.13 -6.07
CA ASP A 166 -24.29 -6.66 -6.14
C ASP A 166 -25.31 -7.72 -5.66
N LYS A 167 -24.92 -9.01 -5.61
CA LYS A 167 -25.83 -10.11 -5.29
C LYS A 167 -25.94 -10.40 -3.80
N ARG A 168 -25.11 -9.79 -2.94
CA ARG A 168 -25.14 -10.05 -1.49
C ARG A 168 -26.38 -9.51 -0.79
N LEU A 169 -27.00 -8.45 -1.31
CA LEU A 169 -28.15 -7.80 -0.69
C LEU A 169 -29.38 -7.94 -1.58
N THR A 170 -30.22 -8.93 -1.30
CA THR A 170 -31.49 -9.12 -2.03
C THR A 170 -32.60 -8.31 -1.37
N ILE A 171 -32.62 -6.99 -1.60
CA ILE A 171 -33.71 -6.12 -1.13
C ILE A 171 -34.90 -6.29 -2.09
N LYS A 172 -35.90 -7.07 -1.68
CA LYS A 172 -37.15 -7.25 -2.44
C LYS A 172 -38.15 -6.14 -2.09
N ASN A 173 -37.95 -4.96 -2.66
CA ASN A 173 -38.90 -3.84 -2.56
C ASN A 173 -39.12 -3.24 -3.95
N LYS A 174 -40.38 -2.92 -4.29
CA LYS A 174 -40.75 -2.23 -5.52
C LYS A 174 -40.00 -0.89 -5.70
N ASP A 175 -39.81 -0.13 -4.61
CA ASP A 175 -39.08 1.14 -4.65
C ASP A 175 -37.60 0.93 -5.00
N TYR A 176 -37.00 -0.16 -4.50
CA TYR A 176 -35.63 -0.53 -4.83
C TYR A 176 -35.48 -0.83 -6.32
N GLU A 177 -36.42 -1.59 -6.91
CA GLU A 177 -36.40 -1.89 -8.36
C GLU A 177 -36.53 -0.61 -9.21
N VAL A 178 -37.39 0.34 -8.82
CA VAL A 178 -37.54 1.62 -9.50
C VAL A 178 -36.26 2.46 -9.43
N ILE A 179 -35.61 2.52 -8.25
CA ILE A 179 -34.36 3.26 -8.07
C ILE A 179 -33.23 2.63 -8.91
N VAL A 180 -33.11 1.31 -8.91
CA VAL A 180 -32.11 0.60 -9.73
C VAL A 180 -32.33 0.87 -11.21
N ASP A 181 -33.57 0.87 -11.70
CA ASP A 181 -33.88 1.19 -13.09
C ASP A 181 -33.56 2.66 -13.42
N MET A 182 -33.85 3.60 -12.51
CA MET A 182 -33.49 5.01 -12.67
C MET A 182 -31.96 5.20 -12.76
N LEU A 183 -31.18 4.57 -11.87
CA LEU A 183 -29.71 4.63 -11.91
C LEU A 183 -29.15 4.02 -13.20
N LYS A 184 -29.69 2.88 -13.66
CA LYS A 184 -29.29 2.27 -14.95
C LYS A 184 -29.58 3.18 -16.14
N LYS A 185 -30.69 3.93 -16.13
CA LYS A 185 -31.02 4.90 -17.19
C LYS A 185 -30.05 6.08 -17.18
N HIS A 186 -29.67 6.56 -16.00
CA HIS A 186 -28.68 7.63 -15.85
C HIS A 186 -27.31 7.19 -16.38
N ASP A 187 -26.83 6.00 -16.03
CA ASP A 187 -25.60 5.41 -16.59
C ASP A 187 -25.64 5.40 -18.13
N LYS A 188 -26.72 4.88 -18.71
CA LYS A 188 -26.87 4.80 -20.18
C LYS A 188 -26.79 6.16 -20.88
N GLN A 189 -27.29 7.22 -20.24
CA GLN A 189 -27.18 8.58 -20.76
C GLN A 189 -25.73 9.07 -20.69
N ALA A 190 -25.02 8.80 -19.58
CA ALA A 190 -23.61 9.15 -19.44
C ALA A 190 -22.73 8.53 -20.54
N PHE A 191 -23.04 7.31 -21.00
CA PHE A 191 -22.34 6.67 -22.13
C PHE A 191 -22.61 7.31 -23.49
N LYS A 192 -23.78 7.92 -23.68
CA LYS A 192 -24.20 8.53 -24.95
C LYS A 192 -23.76 9.98 -25.11
N ASN A 193 -23.31 10.62 -24.03
CA ASN A 193 -22.86 12.00 -24.07
C ASN A 193 -21.55 12.15 -24.84
N ASP A 194 -21.37 13.28 -25.51
CA ASP A 194 -20.19 13.61 -26.32
C ASP A 194 -18.88 13.66 -25.50
N PHE A 195 -18.98 13.73 -24.17
CA PHE A 195 -17.84 13.72 -23.25
C PHE A 195 -17.27 12.31 -22.98
N ASN A 196 -17.93 11.25 -23.47
CA ASN A 196 -17.46 9.87 -23.33
C ASN A 196 -16.33 9.57 -24.35
N VAL A 197 -15.17 10.18 -24.12
CA VAL A 197 -13.98 10.04 -24.96
C VAL A 197 -13.16 8.81 -24.58
N LEU A 198 -12.32 8.34 -25.50
CA LEU A 198 -11.35 7.29 -25.22
C LEU A 198 -10.28 7.81 -24.27
N VAL A 199 -9.90 6.99 -23.30
CA VAL A 199 -8.92 7.37 -22.27
C VAL A 199 -7.54 7.63 -22.88
N LYS A 200 -7.21 6.98 -24.01
CA LYS A 200 -5.97 7.23 -24.76
C LYS A 200 -5.90 8.62 -25.40
N ASP A 201 -7.06 9.24 -25.68
CA ASP A 201 -7.17 10.51 -26.41
C ASP A 201 -7.23 11.72 -25.48
N LEU A 202 -7.32 11.48 -24.16
CA LEU A 202 -7.05 12.45 -23.10
C LEU A 202 -5.56 12.78 -23.04
#